data_AF-A0A1I3SLT8-F1
#
_entry.id   AF-A0A1I3SLT8-F1
#
_cell.length_a   1.000
_cell.length_b   1.000
_cell.length_c   1.000
_cell.angle_alpha   90.00
_cell.angle_beta   90.00
_cell.angle_gamma   90.00
#
_symmetry.space_group_name_H-M   'P 1'
#
loop_
_entity.id
_entity.type
_entity.pdbx_description
1 polymer ?
#
loop_
_entity_poly.entity_id
_entity_poly.type
_entity_poly.pdbx_seq_one_letter_code
_entity_poly.pdbx_strand_id
1 'polypeptide(L)'
;MPRSPFIVPHVDPDTDLVLNDSGRLGRAWCEADEGTDRETLLRRLLDDQYSHPVRIVGFDAAEGRSRDVTIDIGDELRRTLQPSLAPGALSIDEEESYRCTIGFMTP
;
A
#
# COMPACT_ATOMS: atom_id res chain seq x y z
N MET A 1 0.65 -32.75 30.07
CA MET A 1 0.37 -32.43 28.65
C MET A 1 0.39 -30.92 28.52
N PRO A 2 1.31 -30.32 27.74
CA PRO A 2 1.21 -28.90 27.44
C PRO A 2 -0.01 -28.71 26.53
N ARG A 3 -0.95 -27.85 26.93
CA ARG A 3 -2.01 -27.38 26.03
C ARG A 3 -1.32 -26.58 24.94
N SER A 4 -1.51 -26.96 23.67
CA SER A 4 -1.17 -26.09 22.57
C SER A 4 -1.85 -24.75 22.80
N PRO A 5 -1.13 -23.62 22.70
CA PRO A 5 -1.77 -22.31 22.80
C PRO A 5 -2.86 -22.26 21.73
N PHE A 6 -4.08 -21.96 22.18
CA PHE A 6 -5.19 -21.77 21.28
C PHE A 6 -4.97 -20.40 20.65
N ILE A 7 -4.56 -20.39 19.38
CA ILE A 7 -4.58 -19.18 18.55
C ILE A 7 -6.07 -18.92 18.32
N VAL A 8 -6.70 -18.23 19.27
CA VAL A 8 -8.04 -17.68 19.05
C VAL A 8 -7.86 -16.65 17.94
N PRO A 9 -8.60 -16.73 16.82
CA PRO A 9 -8.58 -15.64 15.86
C PRO A 9 -9.10 -14.41 16.59
N HIS A 10 -8.20 -13.46 16.87
CA HIS A 10 -8.63 -12.09 16.98
C HIS A 10 -9.16 -11.74 15.58
N VAL A 11 -10.28 -11.03 15.49
CA VAL A 11 -10.76 -10.57 14.18
C VAL A 11 -9.78 -9.47 13.78
N ASP A 12 -8.75 -9.88 13.03
CA ASP A 12 -7.72 -8.96 12.59
C ASP A 12 -8.37 -7.95 11.63
N PRO A 13 -8.08 -6.65 11.81
CA PRO A 13 -8.59 -5.63 10.91
C PRO A 13 -8.10 -5.87 9.49
N ASP A 14 -8.93 -5.49 8.51
CA ASP A 14 -8.53 -5.49 7.10
C ASP A 14 -7.19 -4.78 6.94
N THR A 15 -6.24 -5.46 6.28
CA THR A 15 -4.87 -4.96 6.13
C THR A 15 -4.46 -5.08 4.68
N ASP A 16 -3.86 -4.02 4.15
CA ASP A 16 -3.28 -4.00 2.81
C ASP A 16 -1.78 -4.31 2.88
N LEU A 17 -1.33 -5.30 2.11
CA LEU A 17 0.09 -5.65 1.97
C LEU A 17 0.67 -5.02 0.72
N VAL A 18 1.85 -4.43 0.85
CA VAL A 18 2.57 -3.79 -0.28
C VAL A 18 3.79 -4.62 -0.66
N LEU A 19 3.88 -5.01 -1.92
CA LEU A 19 5.05 -5.63 -2.53
C LEU A 19 5.93 -4.53 -3.13
N ASN A 20 7.13 -4.38 -2.60
CA ASN A 20 8.14 -3.47 -3.11
C ASN A 20 9.08 -4.17 -4.08
N ASP A 21 9.58 -3.41 -5.05
CA ASP A 21 10.68 -3.82 -5.93
C ASP A 21 11.94 -3.01 -5.63
N SER A 22 12.92 -3.67 -5.02
CA SER A 22 14.23 -3.09 -4.70
C SER A 22 15.27 -3.38 -5.79
N GLY A 23 14.83 -3.67 -7.02
CA GLY A 23 15.64 -3.93 -8.19
C GLY A 23 16.54 -5.15 -7.99
N ARG A 24 17.85 -4.92 -7.82
CA ARG A 24 18.84 -6.00 -7.66
C ARG A 24 18.65 -6.82 -6.38
N LEU A 25 18.04 -6.24 -5.36
CA LEU A 25 17.70 -6.94 -4.11
C LEU A 25 16.43 -7.79 -4.26
N GLY A 26 15.71 -7.66 -5.37
CA GLY A 26 14.50 -8.38 -5.66
C GLY A 26 13.26 -7.73 -5.05
N ARG A 27 12.19 -8.52 -4.98
CA ARG A 27 10.87 -8.09 -4.52
C ARG A 27 10.56 -8.65 -3.14
N ALA A 28 10.04 -7.82 -2.26
CA ALA A 28 9.71 -8.19 -0.88
C ALA A 28 8.43 -7.53 -0.41
N TRP A 29 7.64 -8.27 0.38
CA TRP A 29 6.48 -7.72 1.07
C TRP A 29 6.95 -6.85 2.23
N CYS A 30 6.38 -5.65 2.31
CA CYS A 30 6.63 -4.74 3.41
C CYS A 30 6.00 -5.27 4.68
N GLU A 31 6.63 -4.97 5.81
CA GLU A 31 5.98 -5.12 7.10
C GLU A 31 4.72 -4.24 7.12
N ALA A 32 3.60 -4.85 7.44
CA ALA A 32 2.32 -4.18 7.57
C ALA A 32 1.97 -4.11 9.06
N ASP A 33 1.66 -2.90 9.53
CA ASP A 33 1.13 -2.75 10.89
C ASP A 33 -0.32 -3.25 10.91
N GLU A 34 -0.66 -3.99 11.96
CA GLU A 34 -2.04 -4.43 12.22
C GLU A 34 -2.97 -3.21 12.21
N GLY A 35 -3.95 -3.21 11.30
CA GLY A 35 -4.95 -2.14 11.21
C GLY A 35 -4.45 -0.86 10.56
N THR A 36 -3.42 -0.95 9.70
CA THR A 36 -3.10 0.15 8.77
C THR A 36 -4.34 0.44 7.92
N ASP A 37 -5.03 1.55 8.23
CA ASP A 37 -6.19 1.96 7.46
C ASP A 37 -5.80 2.45 6.06
N ARG A 38 -6.80 2.49 5.17
CA ARG A 38 -6.64 2.93 3.77
C ARG A 38 -5.97 4.31 3.69
N GLU A 39 -6.36 5.24 4.57
CA GLU A 39 -5.82 6.60 4.56
C GLU A 39 -4.33 6.64 4.93
N THR A 40 -3.92 5.84 5.91
CA THR A 40 -2.53 5.70 6.33
C THR A 40 -1.68 5.04 5.25
N LEU A 41 -2.22 4.02 4.56
CA LEU A 41 -1.54 3.43 3.41
C LEU A 41 -1.31 4.47 2.31
N LEU A 42 -2.35 5.24 1.96
CA LEU A 42 -2.23 6.29 0.94
C LEU A 42 -1.17 7.30 1.35
N ARG A 43 -1.19 7.82 2.58
CA ARG A 43 -0.16 8.75 3.08
C ARG A 43 1.24 8.15 2.99
N ARG A 44 1.44 6.90 3.40
CA ARG A 44 2.75 6.22 3.30
C ARG A 44 3.22 6.04 1.84
N LEU A 45 2.30 5.84 0.91
CA LEU A 45 2.60 5.82 -0.53
C LEU A 45 2.99 7.21 -1.05
N LEU A 46 2.37 8.27 -0.52
CA LEU A 46 2.72 9.65 -0.88
C LEU A 46 4.06 10.09 -0.28
N ASP A 47 4.34 9.67 0.96
CA ASP A 47 5.56 9.99 1.71
C ASP A 47 6.79 9.16 1.26
N ASP A 48 6.69 8.44 0.15
CA ASP A 48 7.76 7.58 -0.43
C ASP A 48 8.30 6.50 0.54
N GLN A 49 7.46 6.07 1.49
CA GLN A 49 7.85 5.06 2.48
C GLN A 49 7.93 3.64 1.90
N TYR A 50 7.56 3.48 0.63
CA TYR A 50 7.62 2.22 -0.11
C TYR A 50 8.59 2.33 -1.28
N SER A 51 9.59 1.46 -1.32
CA SER A 51 10.57 1.38 -2.40
C SER A 51 9.96 0.72 -3.64
N HIS A 52 9.40 1.53 -4.54
CA HIS A 52 8.74 1.10 -5.78
C HIS A 52 7.65 0.04 -5.54
N PRO A 53 6.47 0.46 -5.03
CA PRO A 53 5.36 -0.45 -4.84
C PRO A 53 4.88 -0.99 -6.20
N VAL A 54 4.95 -2.31 -6.38
CA VAL A 54 4.56 -3.00 -7.63
C VAL A 54 3.27 -3.81 -7.52
N ARG A 55 2.81 -4.08 -6.30
CA ARG A 55 1.53 -4.74 -6.04
C ARG A 55 1.02 -4.41 -4.65
N ILE A 56 -0.27 -4.19 -4.54
CA ILE A 56 -0.97 -4.03 -3.26
C ILE A 56 -2.06 -5.09 -3.18
N VAL A 57 -2.05 -5.90 -2.12
CA VAL A 57 -3.05 -6.94 -1.87
C VAL A 57 -3.81 -6.61 -0.61
N GLY A 58 -5.11 -6.39 -0.74
CA GLY A 58 -6.00 -6.23 0.39
C GLY A 58 -6.35 -7.59 0.97
N PHE A 59 -6.19 -7.73 2.27
CA PHE A 59 -6.51 -8.92 3.03
C PHE A 59 -7.63 -8.62 4.02
N ASP A 60 -8.79 -9.21 3.75
CA ASP A 60 -9.91 -9.24 4.69
C ASP A 60 -9.78 -10.53 5.51
N ALA A 61 -9.16 -10.39 6.67
CA ALA A 61 -8.89 -11.51 7.57
C ALA A 61 -10.18 -12.07 8.20
N ALA A 62 -11.20 -11.23 8.36
CA ALA A 62 -12.49 -11.63 8.92
C ALA A 62 -13.27 -12.55 7.98
N GLU A 63 -13.25 -12.26 6.68
CA GLU A 63 -13.93 -13.04 5.64
C GLU A 63 -13.00 -14.04 4.94
N GLY A 64 -11.70 -14.04 5.26
CA GLY A 64 -10.69 -14.91 4.67
C GLY A 64 -10.44 -14.64 3.18
N ARG A 65 -10.56 -13.38 2.76
CA ARG A 65 -10.44 -12.99 1.35
C ARG A 65 -9.15 -12.20 1.11
N SER A 66 -8.58 -12.41 -0.07
CA SER A 66 -7.45 -11.62 -0.55
C SER A 66 -7.72 -11.16 -1.98
N ARG A 67 -7.43 -9.89 -2.31
CA ARG A 67 -7.57 -9.35 -3.67
C ARG A 67 -6.42 -8.40 -4.00
N ASP A 68 -5.95 -8.45 -5.24
CA ASP A 68 -5.07 -7.41 -5.78
C ASP A 68 -5.88 -6.11 -5.97
N VAL A 69 -5.55 -5.10 -5.18
CA VAL A 69 -6.23 -3.78 -5.12
C VAL A 69 -5.34 -2.66 -5.65
N THR A 70 -4.26 -3.01 -6.37
CA THR A 70 -3.27 -2.04 -6.87
C THR A 70 -3.91 -0.93 -7.71
N ILE A 71 -4.84 -1.29 -8.60
CA ILE A 71 -5.55 -0.33 -9.46
C ILE A 71 -6.50 0.54 -8.63
N ASP A 72 -7.24 -0.06 -7.69
CA ASP A 72 -8.19 0.66 -6.84
C ASP A 72 -7.47 1.73 -6.01
N ILE A 73 -6.30 1.39 -5.45
CA ILE A 73 -5.40 2.33 -4.76
C ILE A 73 -4.86 3.40 -5.70
N GLY A 74 -4.41 3.01 -6.89
CA GLY A 74 -3.91 3.97 -7.89
C GLY A 74 -4.95 5.02 -8.27
N ASP A 75 -6.21 4.60 -8.41
CA ASP A 75 -7.32 5.51 -8.71
C ASP A 75 -7.71 6.38 -7.53
N GLU A 76 -7.60 5.87 -6.30
CA GLU A 76 -7.81 6.66 -5.08
C GLU A 76 -6.73 7.72 -4.89
N LEU A 77 -5.45 7.36 -5.08
CA LEU A 77 -4.32 8.30 -5.07
C LEU A 77 -4.56 9.44 -6.07
N ARG A 78 -4.98 9.12 -7.30
CA ARG A 78 -5.31 10.12 -8.32
C ARG A 78 -6.41 11.07 -7.87
N ARG A 79 -7.49 10.55 -7.30
CA ARG A 79 -8.62 11.37 -6.80
C ARG A 79 -8.19 12.28 -5.66
N THR A 80 -7.37 11.79 -4.74
CA THR A 80 -6.88 12.58 -3.59
C THR A 80 -5.93 13.70 -4.02
N LEU A 81 -5.14 13.48 -5.08
CA LEU A 81 -4.14 14.43 -5.58
C LEU A 81 -4.64 15.39 -6.67
N GLN A 82 -5.79 15.12 -7.29
CA GLN A 82 -6.39 16.01 -8.29
C GLN A 82 -6.53 17.49 -7.84
N PRO A 83 -6.84 17.81 -6.57
CA PRO A 83 -6.88 19.19 -6.09
C PRO A 83 -5.50 19.84 -5.89
N SER A 84 -4.45 19.05 -5.63
CA SER A 84 -3.10 19.53 -5.31
C SER A 84 -2.15 19.55 -6.50
N LEU A 85 -2.56 19.07 -7.68
CA LEU A 85 -1.75 19.06 -8.90
C LEU A 85 -1.74 20.39 -9.68
N ALA A 86 -2.00 21.52 -9.01
CA ALA A 86 -1.73 22.82 -9.63
C ALA A 86 -0.24 22.90 -9.99
N PRO A 87 0.14 23.39 -11.19
CA PRO A 87 1.54 23.47 -11.58
C PRO A 87 2.36 24.22 -10.52
N GLY A 88 3.35 23.54 -9.91
CA GLY A 88 4.22 24.11 -8.88
C GLY A 88 3.78 23.95 -7.42
N ALA A 89 2.73 23.15 -7.14
CA ALA A 89 2.28 22.88 -5.77
C ALA A 89 3.11 21.80 -5.04
N LEU A 90 3.96 21.06 -5.76
CA LEU A 90 4.86 20.03 -5.24
C LEU A 90 6.29 20.35 -5.68
N SER A 91 7.28 19.94 -4.90
CA SER A 91 8.67 19.99 -5.35
C SER A 91 8.90 19.04 -6.53
N ILE A 92 9.95 19.27 -7.32
CA ILE A 92 10.30 18.43 -8.48
C ILE A 92 10.51 16.96 -8.05
N ASP A 93 11.16 16.76 -6.90
CA ASP A 93 11.41 15.43 -6.33
C ASP A 93 10.10 14.71 -5.93
N GLU A 94 9.16 15.44 -5.33
CA GLU A 94 7.83 14.92 -5.02
C GLU A 94 7.07 14.58 -6.30
N GLU A 95 7.04 15.48 -7.29
CA GLU A 95 6.33 15.26 -8.56
C GLU A 95 6.87 14.04 -9.33
N GLU A 96 8.18 13.80 -9.28
CA GLU A 96 8.83 12.63 -9.89
C GLU A 96 8.51 11.34 -9.12
N SER A 97 8.59 11.36 -7.78
CA SER A 97 8.15 10.23 -6.93
C SER A 97 6.68 9.89 -7.16
N TYR A 98 5.79 10.88 -7.27
CA TYR A 98 4.38 10.67 -7.57
C TYR A 98 4.14 10.08 -8.94
N ARG A 99 4.80 10.60 -9.98
CA ARG A 99 4.70 10.03 -11.34
C ARG A 99 5.23 8.60 -11.38
N CYS A 100 6.25 8.29 -10.59
CA CYS A 100 6.80 6.96 -10.43
C CYS A 100 5.73 6.02 -9.84
N THR A 101 5.22 6.34 -8.65
CA THR A 101 4.24 5.52 -7.91
C THR A 101 2.92 5.34 -8.68
N ILE A 102 2.36 6.42 -9.23
CA ILE A 102 1.10 6.34 -10.00
C ILE A 102 1.31 5.71 -11.36
N GLY A 103 2.47 5.94 -12.00
CA GLY A 103 2.80 5.37 -13.31
C GLY A 103 2.86 3.84 -13.27
N PHE A 104 3.46 3.27 -12.22
CA PHE A 104 3.56 1.82 -12.04
C PHE A 104 2.24 1.12 -11.71
N MET A 105 1.25 1.84 -11.15
CA MET A 105 -0.06 1.28 -10.78
C MET A 105 -1.08 1.27 -11.93
N THR A 106 -0.69 1.73 -13.11
CA THR A 106 -1.50 1.68 -14.35
C THR A 106 -1.02 0.55 -15.27
N PRO A 107 -1.92 -0.14 -15.98
CA PRO A 107 -1.53 -1.10 -17.02
C PRO A 107 -0.82 -0.45 -18.20
#